data_AF-A0A2A2R2Y0-F1
#
_entry.id   AF-A0A2A2R2Y0-F1
#
_cell.length_a   1.000
_cell.length_b   1.000
_cell.length_c   1.000
_cell.angle_alpha   90.00
_cell.angle_beta   90.00
_cell.angle_gamma   90.00
#
_symmetry.space_group_name_H-M   'P 1'
#
loop_
_entity.id
_entity.type
_entity.pdbx_description
1 polymer ?
#
loop_
_entity_poly.entity_id
_entity_poly.type
_entity_poly.pdbx_seq_one_letter_code
_entity_poly.pdbx_strand_id
1 'polypeptide(L)' 'MKMLARLKYLNDEGFEIASLSGYDDEESDCNAKILFLKPNMTGGFRVCSELFKVDSEEMEKCCNLFFTILSERN' A
#
# COMPACT_ATOMS: atom_id res chain seq x y z
N MET A 1 -9.94 -0.08 9.54
CA MET A 1 -8.96 -0.52 8.53
C MET A 1 -8.30 0.69 7.89
N LYS A 2 -7.20 1.17 8.48
CA LYS A 2 -6.49 2.40 8.06
C LYS A 2 -5.64 2.17 6.79
N MET A 3 -4.95 1.04 6.70
CA MET A 3 -4.12 0.67 5.56
C MET A 3 -4.97 0.36 4.34
N LEU A 4 -6.08 -0.38 4.51
CA LEU A 4 -6.99 -0.71 3.40
C LEU A 4 -7.60 0.54 2.79
N ALA A 5 -8.06 1.48 3.62
CA ALA A 5 -8.59 2.75 3.16
C ALA A 5 -7.54 3.56 2.39
N ARG A 6 -6.28 3.53 2.87
CA ARG A 6 -5.18 4.21 2.20
C ARG A 6 -4.84 3.58 0.85
N LEU A 7 -4.82 2.25 0.78
CA LEU A 7 -4.58 1.52 -0.46
C LEU A 7 -5.64 1.83 -1.52
N LYS A 8 -6.93 1.87 -1.13
CA LYS A 8 -8.04 2.29 -2.00
C LYS A 8 -7.84 3.69 -2.54
N TYR A 9 -7.58 4.65 -1.65
CA TYR A 9 -7.33 6.04 -2.04
C TYR A 9 -6.18 6.15 -3.06
N LEU A 10 -5.06 5.48 -2.81
CA LEU A 10 -3.92 5.52 -3.73
C LEU A 10 -4.28 4.97 -5.11
N ASN A 11 -5.06 3.90 -5.16
CA ASN A 11 -5.53 3.34 -6.43
C ASN A 11 -6.52 4.28 -7.15
N ASP A 12 -7.51 4.80 -6.43
CA ASP A 12 -8.57 5.65 -6.99
C ASP A 12 -8.01 6.97 -7.54
N GLU A 13 -6.96 7.51 -6.90
CA GLU A 13 -6.25 8.71 -7.35
C GLU A 13 -5.18 8.42 -8.41
N GLY A 14 -5.04 7.17 -8.86
CA GLY A 14 -4.13 6.78 -9.93
C GLY A 14 -2.65 6.72 -9.54
N PHE A 15 -2.32 6.61 -8.25
CA PHE A 15 -0.94 6.37 -7.83
C PHE A 15 -0.49 4.97 -8.27
N GLU A 16 0.79 4.85 -8.60
CA GLU A 16 1.41 3.56 -8.86
C GLU A 16 1.82 2.91 -7.53
N ILE A 17 1.17 1.81 -7.17
CA ILE A 17 1.49 1.04 -5.97
C ILE A 17 2.55 0.01 -6.37
N ALA A 18 3.78 0.21 -5.89
CA ALA A 18 4.93 -0.62 -6.24
C ALA A 18 4.98 -1.92 -5.44
N SER A 19 4.62 -1.87 -4.15
CA SER A 19 4.57 -3.08 -3.31
C SER A 19 3.72 -2.91 -2.06
N LEU A 20 3.29 -4.05 -1.54
CA LEU A 20 2.58 -4.22 -0.28
C LEU A 20 3.29 -5.31 0.52
N SER A 21 3.67 -5.05 1.78
CA SER A 21 4.38 -6.02 2.61
C SER A 21 3.88 -6.02 4.05
N GLY A 22 3.70 -7.20 4.63
CA GLY A 22 3.45 -7.42 6.06
C GLY A 22 4.65 -8.09 6.73
N TYR A 23 4.88 -7.79 8.00
CA TYR A 23 5.95 -8.32 8.83
C TYR A 23 5.34 -9.04 10.02
N ASP A 24 5.86 -10.22 10.35
CA ASP A 24 5.49 -10.95 11.57
C ASP A 24 6.40 -10.50 12.72
N ASP A 25 6.27 -9.22 13.06
CA ASP A 25 7.00 -8.59 14.15
C ASP A 25 5.99 -8.06 15.18
N GLU A 26 5.82 -8.84 16.25
CA GLU A 26 4.89 -8.53 17.33
C GLU A 26 5.36 -7.33 18.17
N GLU A 27 6.67 -7.06 18.25
CA GLU A 27 7.25 -5.99 19.07
C GLU A 27 7.25 -4.63 18.36
N SER A 28 7.08 -4.60 17.04
CA SER A 28 7.09 -3.36 16.26
C SER A 28 5.80 -2.56 16.35
N ASP A 29 5.90 -1.23 16.45
CA ASP A 29 4.78 -0.28 16.36
C ASP A 29 4.08 -0.30 14.99
N CYS A 30 4.71 -0.88 13.97
CA CYS A 30 4.15 -1.07 12.63
C CYS A 30 4.55 -2.44 12.07
N ASN A 31 3.58 -3.18 11.54
CA ASN A 31 3.77 -4.53 10.99
C ASN A 31 3.38 -4.62 9.51
N ALA A 32 3.13 -3.49 8.83
CA ALA A 32 2.90 -3.48 7.39
C ALA A 32 3.35 -2.17 6.72
N LYS A 33 3.54 -2.23 5.40
CA LYS A 33 4.02 -1.11 4.58
C LYS A 33 3.36 -1.10 3.20
N ILE A 34 3.02 0.10 2.72
CA ILE A 34 2.69 0.36 1.31
C ILE A 34 3.84 1.16 0.70
N LEU A 35 4.32 0.75 -0.48
CA LEU A 35 5.27 1.48 -1.30
C LEU A 35 4.56 1.98 -2.57
N PHE A 36 4.68 3.27 -2.88
CA PHE A 36 4.01 3.86 -4.04
C PHE A 36 4.82 5.01 -4.66
N LEU A 37 4.55 5.33 -5.91
CA LEU A 37 5.18 6.44 -6.63
C LEU A 37 4.27 7.66 -6.61
N LYS A 38 4.79 8.77 -6.08
CA LYS A 38 4.14 10.08 -6.12
C LYS A 38 4.80 10.97 -7.19
N PRO A 39 4.04 11.55 -8.13
CA PRO A 39 4.60 12.52 -9.06
C PRO A 39 5.11 13.75 -8.30
N ASN A 40 6.27 14.25 -8.68
CA ASN A 40 6.84 15.48 -8.16
C ASN A 40 6.55 16.66 -9.12
N MET A 41 6.69 17.89 -8.62
CA MET A 41 6.38 19.10 -9.41
C MET A 41 7.31 19.30 -10.63
N THR A 42 8.40 18.55 -10.72
CA THR A 42 9.41 18.65 -11.79
C THR A 42 9.24 17.57 -12.86
N GLY A 43 8.13 16.82 -12.87
CA GLY A 43 7.82 15.80 -13.88
C GLY A 43 8.48 14.44 -13.66
N GLY A 44 9.11 14.20 -12.51
CA GLY A 44 9.62 12.90 -12.08
C GLY A 44 8.73 12.23 -11.04
N PHE A 45 9.15 11.05 -10.57
CA PHE A 45 8.47 10.32 -9.51
C PHE A 45 9.33 10.25 -8.26
N ARG A 46 8.67 10.31 -7.10
CA ARG A 46 9.28 10.06 -5.79
C ARG A 46 8.72 8.75 -5.24
N VAL A 47 9.61 7.86 -4.82
CA VAL A 47 9.23 6.67 -4.06
C VAL A 47 8.82 7.10 -2.66
N CYS A 48 7.59 6.75 -2.27
CA CYS A 48 7.00 7.01 -0.97
C CYS A 48 6.68 5.68 -0.29
N SER A 49 6.85 5.65 1.03
CA SER A 49 6.44 4.51 1.85
C SER A 49 5.65 4.99 3.05
N GLU A 50 4.60 4.27 3.39
CA GLU A 50 3.78 4.51 4.58
C GLU A 50 3.71 3.22 5.40
N LEU A 51 3.90 3.35 6.71
CA LEU A 51 3.91 2.25 7.68
C LEU A 51 2.57 2.19 8.43
N PHE A 52 2.10 0.99 8.71
CA PHE A 52 0.83 0.74 9.37
C PHE A 52 0.98 -0.35 10.43
N LYS A 53 0.18 -0.26 11.49
CA LYS A 53 -0.18 -1.40 12.34
C LYS A 53 -1.53 -1.93 11.86
N VAL A 54 -1.56 -3.19 11.46
CA VAL A 54 -2.73 -3.89 10.92
C VAL A 54 -2.89 -5.25 11.59
N ASP A 55 -4.12 -5.74 11.66
CA ASP A 55 -4.38 -7.14 12.00
C ASP A 55 -4.37 -8.02 10.74
N SER A 56 -4.48 -9.34 10.93
CA SER A 56 -4.49 -10.31 9.83
C SER A 56 -5.66 -10.09 8.86
N GLU A 57 -6.83 -9.68 9.36
CA GLU A 57 -8.03 -9.44 8.54
C GLU A 57 -7.83 -8.25 7.59
N GLU A 58 -7.28 -7.15 8.10
CA GLU A 58 -6.94 -5.99 7.30
C GLU A 58 -5.85 -6.30 6.28
N MET A 59 -4.81 -7.05 6.67
CA MET A 59 -3.74 -7.45 5.76
C MET A 59 -4.26 -8.33 4.62
N GLU A 60 -5.12 -9.31 4.89
CA GLU A 60 -5.75 -10.16 3.89
C GLU A 60 -6.54 -9.33 2.87
N LYS A 61 -7.37 -8.38 3.34
CA LYS A 61 -8.13 -7.48 2.46
C LYS A 61 -7.22 -6.58 1.61
N CYS A 62 -6.11 -6.10 2.18
CA CYS A 62 -5.10 -5.34 1.44
C CYS A 62 -4.46 -6.18 0.34
N CYS A 63 -4.08 -7.42 0.62
CA CYS A 63 -3.53 -8.36 -0.36
C CYS A 63 -4.51 -8.62 -1.50
N ASN A 64 -5.77 -8.95 -1.18
CA ASN A 64 -6.80 -9.21 -2.19
C ASN A 64 -7.02 -8.01 -3.11
N LEU A 65 -7.13 -6.80 -2.55
CA LEU A 65 -7.25 -5.58 -3.35
C LEU A 65 -6.01 -5.34 -4.21
N PHE A 66 -4.81 -5.52 -3.66
CA PHE A 66 -3.57 -5.34 -4.42
C PHE A 66 -3.48 -6.31 -5.61
N PHE A 67 -3.87 -7.58 -5.44
CA PHE A 67 -3.93 -8.54 -6.55
C PHE A 67 -4.93 -8.13 -7.62
N THR A 68 -6.12 -7.63 -7.24
CA THR A 68 -7.08 -7.08 -8.20
C THR A 68 -6.47 -5.93 -9.01
N ILE A 69 -5.83 -4.97 -8.33
CA ILE A 69 -5.17 -3.82 -8.98
C ILE A 69 -4.10 -4.27 -9.99
N LEU A 70 -3.29 -5.27 -9.63
CA LEU A 70 -2.27 -5.83 -10.54
C LEU A 70 -2.88 -6.57 -11.74
N SER A 71 -4.05 -7.18 -11.55
CA SER A 71 -4.76 -7.92 -12.60
C SER A 71 -5.37 -6.99 -13.64
N GLU A 72 -5.86 -5.82 -13.23
CA GLU A 72 -6.48 -4.82 -14.11
C GLU A 72 -5.46 -4.02 -14.94
N ARG A 73 -4.18 -4.03 -14.53
CA ARG A 73 -3.09 -3.31 -15.19
C ARG A 73 -2.29 -4.16 -16.20
N ASN A 74 -2.56 -5.46 -16.28
CA ASN A 74 -1.97 -6.39 -17.25
C ASN A 74 -2.98 -6.73 -18.35
#